data_AF-A0A6J8DE78-F1
#
_entry.id   AF-A0A6J8DE78-F1
#
_cell.length_a   1.000
_cell.length_b   1.000
_cell.length_c   1.000
_cell.angle_alpha   90.00
_cell.angle_beta   90.00
_cell.angle_gamma   90.00
#
_symmetry.space_group_name_H-M   'P 1'
#
loop_
_entity.id
_entity.type
_entity.pdbx_description
1 polymer ?
#
loop_
_entity_poly.entity_id
_entity_poly.type
_entity_poly.pdbx_seq_one_letter_code
_entity_poly.pdbx_strand_id
1 'polypeptide(L)'
;MKWKTTVKHAIGKFWETKWNSEKTEKSTIKFLDIKHSPFGKPHQICKNVSNTVLDVTKAEVKAKLVTRTYTLQHDKSKFSGHKESDLCTLCGLCKEDTKHFLLECTALKDIRDKHLLKIEQYIRNNYSDSESIIDRLEKEDVFLQFILDSSLAKLHHIAKLKCHNIRELECLTRFFCNGLHTKRSALLLRKK
;
A
#
# COMPACT_ATOMS: atom_id res chain seq x y z
N MET A 1 9.62 25.61 29.05
CA MET A 1 8.92 24.83 28.00
C MET A 1 9.34 25.15 26.56
N LYS A 2 9.89 26.34 26.23
CA LYS A 2 10.23 26.73 24.85
C LYS A 2 11.20 25.77 24.13
N TRP A 3 12.21 25.23 24.83
CA TRP A 3 13.21 24.35 24.21
C TRP A 3 12.61 23.06 23.62
N LYS A 4 11.60 22.45 24.27
CA LYS A 4 10.93 21.24 23.75
C LYS A 4 10.23 21.51 22.42
N THR A 5 9.60 22.68 22.30
CA THR A 5 8.97 23.12 21.05
C THR A 5 10.02 23.35 19.96
N THR A 6 11.14 24.00 20.28
CA THR A 6 12.26 24.20 19.36
C THR A 6 12.83 22.88 18.86
N VAL A 7 13.09 21.93 19.76
CA VAL A 7 13.59 20.59 19.40
C VAL A 7 12.59 19.84 18.52
N LYS A 8 11.30 19.85 18.88
CA LYS A 8 10.24 19.21 18.08
C LYS A 8 10.14 19.82 16.67
N HIS A 9 10.26 21.14 16.56
CA HIS A 9 10.26 21.84 15.28
C HIS A 9 11.48 21.49 14.43
N ALA A 10 12.68 21.49 15.02
CA ALA A 10 13.92 21.12 14.32
C ALA A 10 13.88 19.67 13.80
N ILE A 11 13.42 18.73 14.63
CA ILE A 11 13.23 17.32 14.23
C ILE A 11 12.20 17.23 13.10
N GLY A 12 11.05 17.88 13.24
CA GLY A 12 10.00 17.87 12.22
C GLY A 12 10.49 18.41 10.87
N LYS A 13 11.18 19.55 10.89
CA LYS A 13 11.75 20.17 9.68
C LYS A 13 12.80 19.28 9.03
N PHE A 14 13.71 18.70 9.82
CA PHE A 14 14.73 17.78 9.30
C PHE A 14 14.09 16.60 8.56
N TRP A 15 13.11 15.94 9.16
CA TRP A 15 12.45 14.80 8.55
C TRP A 15 11.58 15.17 7.34
N GLU A 16 10.96 16.35 7.36
CA GLU A 16 10.21 16.86 6.20
C GLU A 16 11.13 17.10 5.00
N THR A 17 12.27 17.74 5.22
CA THR A 17 13.30 17.95 4.19
C THR A 17 13.80 16.60 3.66
N LYS A 18 14.15 15.67 4.56
CA LYS A 18 14.61 14.33 4.17
C LYS A 18 13.55 13.58 3.36
N TRP A 19 12.29 13.64 3.78
CA TRP A 19 11.17 13.02 3.08
C TRP A 19 11.01 13.55 1.65
N ASN A 20 11.04 14.87 1.48
CA ASN A 20 10.91 15.49 0.16
C ASN A 20 12.06 15.10 -0.77
N SER A 21 13.29 14.96 -0.24
CA SER A 21 14.44 14.45 -1.00
C SER A 21 14.28 12.98 -1.38
N GLU A 22 13.87 12.11 -0.45
CA GLU A 22 13.66 10.69 -0.76
C GLU A 22 12.51 10.48 -1.74
N LYS A 23 11.49 11.35 -1.71
CA LYS A 23 10.36 11.30 -2.65
C LYS A 23 10.78 11.50 -4.10
N THR A 24 11.80 12.32 -4.35
CA THR A 24 12.34 12.51 -5.71
C THR A 24 13.12 11.29 -6.20
N GLU A 25 13.73 10.53 -5.28
CA GLU A 25 14.56 9.36 -5.61
C GLU A 25 13.75 8.06 -5.69
N LYS A 26 12.77 7.88 -4.81
CA LYS A 26 12.02 6.63 -4.65
C LYS A 26 10.62 6.75 -5.24
N SER A 27 10.43 6.13 -6.41
CA SER A 27 9.17 6.20 -7.16
C SER A 27 7.93 5.60 -6.47
N THR A 28 8.05 4.88 -5.35
CA THR A 28 6.88 4.46 -4.52
C THR A 28 6.59 5.35 -3.33
N ILE A 29 7.54 6.18 -2.89
CA ILE A 29 7.26 7.17 -1.83
C ILE A 29 6.22 8.17 -2.30
N LYS A 30 6.06 8.35 -3.62
CA LYS A 30 4.95 9.10 -4.20
C LYS A 30 3.58 8.60 -3.75
N PHE A 31 3.48 7.33 -3.34
CA PHE A 31 2.25 6.72 -2.86
C PHE A 31 1.99 6.86 -1.36
N LEU A 32 2.91 7.45 -0.58
CA LEU A 32 2.70 7.71 0.85
C LEU A 32 2.30 9.16 1.07
N ASP A 33 1.17 9.40 1.74
CA ASP A 33 0.77 10.74 2.16
C ASP A 33 1.17 11.04 3.62
N ILE A 34 2.37 11.62 3.80
CA ILE A 34 2.81 12.09 5.11
C ILE A 34 2.12 13.40 5.53
N LYS A 35 1.51 14.17 4.63
CA LYS A 35 0.93 15.48 5.00
C LYS A 35 -0.18 15.34 6.04
N HIS A 36 -0.89 14.21 6.03
CA HIS A 36 -1.95 13.92 7.01
C HIS A 36 -1.48 13.12 8.23
N SER A 37 -0.26 12.60 8.21
CA SER A 37 0.38 11.88 9.32
C SER A 37 1.70 12.57 9.70
N PRO A 38 1.64 13.75 10.37
CA PRO A 38 2.84 14.52 10.69
C PRO A 38 3.79 13.70 11.58
N PHE A 39 5.08 13.99 11.49
CA PHE A 39 6.12 13.31 12.25
C PHE A 39 5.75 13.19 13.74
N GLY A 40 5.89 11.97 14.26
CA GLY A 40 5.49 11.62 15.63
C GLY A 40 4.06 11.08 15.78
N LYS A 41 3.29 10.94 14.69
CA LYS A 41 2.03 10.18 14.68
C LYS A 41 2.15 8.92 13.82
N PRO A 42 1.57 7.79 14.24
CA PRO A 42 1.49 6.60 13.40
C PRO A 42 0.72 6.87 12.11
N HIS A 43 1.23 6.35 11.00
CA HIS A 43 0.54 6.36 9.71
C HIS A 43 -0.76 5.53 9.76
N GLN A 44 -1.74 5.81 8.90
CA GLN A 44 -3.03 5.10 8.90
C GLN A 44 -2.92 3.60 8.70
N ILE A 45 -1.92 3.13 7.94
CA ILE A 45 -1.57 1.71 7.78
C ILE A 45 -1.35 1.02 9.14
N CYS A 46 -0.70 1.72 10.06
CA CYS A 46 -0.40 1.23 11.42
C CYS A 46 -1.37 1.78 12.46
N LYS A 47 -2.36 2.59 12.05
CA LYS A 47 -3.36 3.15 12.95
C LYS A 47 -4.54 2.20 13.01
N ASN A 48 -5.11 2.03 14.20
CA ASN A 48 -6.27 1.15 14.42
C ASN A 48 -6.00 -0.33 14.06
N VAL A 49 -4.76 -0.79 14.22
CA VAL A 49 -4.42 -2.21 14.20
C VAL A 49 -4.72 -2.79 15.58
N SER A 50 -5.50 -3.87 15.62
CA SER A 50 -5.69 -4.66 16.84
C SER A 50 -4.36 -5.26 17.28
N ASN A 51 -4.15 -5.47 18.58
CA ASN A 51 -2.92 -6.10 19.11
C ASN A 51 -2.86 -7.63 18.85
N THR A 52 -3.57 -8.13 17.84
CA THR A 52 -3.49 -9.55 17.45
C THR A 52 -2.32 -9.74 16.49
N VAL A 53 -1.63 -10.88 16.60
CA VAL A 53 -0.51 -11.22 15.70
C VAL A 53 -0.94 -11.11 14.24
N LEU A 54 -2.13 -11.61 13.92
CA LEU A 54 -2.68 -11.61 12.57
C LEU A 54 -2.86 -10.18 12.02
N ASP A 55 -3.38 -9.24 12.79
CA ASP A 55 -3.60 -7.87 12.31
C ASP A 55 -2.30 -7.08 12.18
N VAL A 56 -1.33 -7.34 13.07
CA VAL A 56 0.03 -6.81 12.98
C VAL A 56 0.71 -7.30 11.70
N THR A 57 0.64 -8.60 11.39
CA THR A 57 1.21 -9.16 10.15
C THR A 57 0.60 -8.53 8.90
N LYS A 58 -0.72 -8.33 8.85
CA LYS A 58 -1.38 -7.68 7.70
C LYS A 58 -0.88 -6.24 7.51
N ALA A 59 -0.77 -5.49 8.60
CA ALA A 59 -0.26 -4.13 8.59
C ALA A 59 1.20 -4.09 8.15
N GLU A 60 2.03 -5.02 8.64
CA GLU A 60 3.43 -5.16 8.27
C GLU A 60 3.60 -5.45 6.77
N VAL A 61 2.85 -6.40 6.21
CA VAL A 61 2.88 -6.71 4.78
C VAL A 61 2.56 -5.48 3.95
N LYS A 62 1.48 -4.77 4.29
CA LYS A 62 1.10 -3.54 3.58
C LYS A 62 2.18 -2.46 3.73
N ALA A 63 2.69 -2.24 4.94
CA ALA A 63 3.77 -1.30 5.18
C ALA A 63 4.99 -1.61 4.30
N LYS A 64 5.41 -2.87 4.23
CA LYS A 64 6.54 -3.30 3.38
C LYS A 64 6.32 -3.01 1.90
N LEU A 65 5.11 -3.24 1.39
CA LEU A 65 4.77 -2.94 -0.01
C LEU A 65 4.88 -1.45 -0.30
N VAL A 66 4.35 -0.64 0.59
CA VAL A 66 4.30 0.81 0.46
C VAL A 66 5.69 1.43 0.58
N THR A 67 6.53 0.93 1.51
CA THR A 67 7.91 1.40 1.69
C THR A 67 8.93 0.73 0.77
N ARG A 68 8.51 -0.13 -0.17
CA ARG A 68 9.41 -0.92 -1.03
C ARG A 68 10.42 -1.81 -0.29
N THR A 69 10.06 -2.28 0.89
CA THR A 69 10.84 -3.28 1.62
C THR A 69 10.26 -4.69 1.45
N TYR A 70 9.17 -4.82 0.69
CA TYR A 70 8.65 -6.11 0.22
C TYR A 70 9.43 -6.57 -1.02
N THR A 71 10.33 -7.53 -0.85
CA THR A 71 11.23 -7.97 -1.92
C THR A 71 10.50 -8.73 -3.04
N LEU A 72 10.33 -8.07 -4.19
CA LEU A 72 9.87 -8.67 -5.45
C LEU A 72 11.06 -9.02 -6.35
N GLN A 73 10.84 -9.74 -7.45
CA GLN A 73 11.92 -10.14 -8.36
C GLN A 73 12.59 -8.94 -9.03
N HIS A 74 11.83 -7.88 -9.32
CA HIS A 74 12.44 -6.65 -9.79
C HIS A 74 13.47 -6.08 -8.80
N ASP A 75 13.18 -6.12 -7.50
CA ASP A 75 14.11 -5.62 -6.49
C ASP A 75 15.34 -6.51 -6.43
N LYS A 76 15.16 -7.84 -6.47
CA LYS A 76 16.29 -8.79 -6.48
C LYS A 76 17.20 -8.58 -7.66
N SER A 77 16.67 -8.54 -8.88
CA SER A 77 17.47 -8.35 -10.10
C SER A 77 18.20 -7.01 -10.13
N LYS A 78 17.64 -5.98 -9.49
CA LYS A 78 18.29 -4.67 -9.37
C LYS A 78 19.47 -4.66 -8.40
N PHE A 79 19.43 -5.47 -7.32
CA PHE A 79 20.40 -5.40 -6.22
C PHE A 79 21.35 -6.61 -6.11
N SER A 80 21.06 -7.74 -6.76
CA SER A 80 21.83 -8.98 -6.60
C SER A 80 23.20 -8.98 -7.29
N GLY A 81 23.52 -7.96 -8.10
CA GLY A 81 24.78 -7.85 -8.84
C GLY A 81 24.96 -8.88 -9.96
N HIS A 82 24.10 -9.91 -10.00
CA HIS A 82 24.05 -10.95 -11.01
C HIS A 82 22.90 -10.65 -11.98
N LYS A 83 22.98 -11.17 -13.22
CA LYS A 83 21.88 -11.10 -14.19
C LYS A 83 20.75 -12.06 -13.80
N GLU A 84 20.03 -11.75 -12.71
CA GLU A 84 18.78 -12.41 -12.39
C GLU A 84 17.65 -11.87 -13.27
N SER A 85 16.73 -12.75 -13.67
CA SER A 85 15.53 -12.35 -14.40
C SER A 85 14.63 -11.48 -13.51
N ASP A 86 14.13 -10.36 -14.05
CA ASP A 86 13.15 -9.53 -13.36
C ASP A 86 11.71 -10.03 -13.54
N LEU A 87 11.52 -11.12 -14.30
CA LEU A 87 10.23 -11.74 -14.55
C LEU A 87 9.63 -12.30 -13.27
N CYS A 88 8.30 -12.22 -13.20
CA CYS A 88 7.49 -12.75 -12.12
C CYS A 88 7.72 -14.24 -11.93
N THR A 89 8.20 -14.60 -10.74
CA THR A 89 8.43 -16.00 -10.39
C THR A 89 7.16 -16.82 -10.30
N LEU A 90 5.98 -16.19 -10.26
CA LEU A 90 4.71 -16.90 -10.24
C LEU A 90 4.19 -17.20 -11.64
N CYS A 91 4.04 -16.18 -12.50
CA CYS A 91 3.46 -16.34 -13.83
C CYS A 91 4.48 -16.42 -14.97
N GLY A 92 5.69 -15.90 -14.80
CA GLY A 92 6.74 -15.88 -15.83
C GLY A 92 6.49 -14.91 -17.00
N LEU A 93 5.43 -14.10 -16.96
CA LEU A 93 4.98 -13.32 -18.13
C LEU A 93 5.50 -11.88 -18.15
N CYS A 94 5.54 -11.22 -16.99
CA CYS A 94 5.87 -9.81 -16.87
C CYS A 94 6.84 -9.59 -15.71
N LYS A 95 7.47 -8.42 -15.66
CA LYS A 95 8.31 -7.98 -14.56
C LYS A 95 7.55 -8.01 -13.21
N GLU A 96 8.14 -8.59 -12.17
CA GLU A 96 7.54 -8.59 -10.82
C GLU A 96 7.80 -7.27 -10.09
N ASP A 97 7.02 -6.25 -10.42
CA ASP A 97 6.96 -5.03 -9.63
C ASP A 97 5.68 -4.96 -8.78
N THR A 98 5.54 -3.88 -7.99
CA THR A 98 4.40 -3.69 -7.09
C THR A 98 3.07 -3.66 -7.84
N LYS A 99 3.04 -3.06 -9.03
CA LYS A 99 1.83 -2.97 -9.86
C LYS A 99 1.44 -4.37 -10.32
N HIS A 100 2.40 -5.11 -10.89
CA HIS A 100 2.18 -6.47 -11.33
C HIS A 100 1.69 -7.36 -10.20
N PHE A 101 2.36 -7.32 -9.04
CA PHE A 101 2.01 -8.13 -7.87
C PHE A 101 0.58 -7.85 -7.38
N LEU A 102 0.21 -6.57 -7.24
CA LEU A 102 -1.10 -6.19 -6.71
C LEU A 102 -2.23 -6.34 -7.73
N LEU A 103 -2.00 -5.96 -8.99
CA LEU A 103 -3.08 -5.73 -9.96
C LEU A 103 -3.12 -6.71 -11.14
N GLU A 104 -1.99 -7.29 -11.56
CA GLU A 104 -1.92 -7.94 -12.88
C GLU A 104 -1.59 -9.44 -12.82
N CYS A 105 -0.80 -9.90 -11.83
CA CYS A 105 -0.30 -11.27 -11.76
C CYS A 105 -1.43 -12.31 -11.83
N THR A 106 -1.46 -13.11 -12.90
CA THR A 106 -2.53 -14.08 -13.18
C THR A 106 -2.58 -15.21 -12.14
N ALA A 107 -1.42 -15.60 -11.60
CA ALA A 107 -1.31 -16.61 -10.55
C ALA A 107 -1.95 -16.21 -9.20
N LEU A 108 -2.29 -14.92 -9.05
CA LEU A 108 -2.91 -14.35 -7.85
C LEU A 108 -4.34 -13.83 -8.10
N LYS A 109 -4.89 -14.07 -9.30
CA LYS A 109 -6.18 -13.50 -9.74
C LYS A 109 -7.34 -13.92 -8.83
N ASP A 110 -7.38 -15.19 -8.41
CA ASP A 110 -8.42 -15.74 -7.53
C ASP A 110 -8.53 -14.97 -6.20
N ILE A 111 -7.38 -14.67 -5.59
CA ILE A 111 -7.32 -13.91 -4.34
C ILE A 111 -7.63 -12.44 -4.57
N ARG A 112 -7.11 -11.87 -5.66
CA ARG A 112 -7.38 -10.48 -6.05
C ARG A 112 -8.87 -10.25 -6.18
N ASP A 113 -9.53 -10.99 -7.08
CA ASP A 113 -10.96 -10.84 -7.39
C ASP A 113 -11.83 -10.96 -6.12
N LYS A 114 -11.54 -11.95 -5.26
CA LYS A 114 -12.23 -12.15 -3.99
C LYS A 114 -12.19 -10.92 -3.08
N HIS A 115 -11.04 -10.27 -2.96
CA HIS A 115 -10.88 -9.11 -2.09
C HIS A 115 -11.35 -7.82 -2.76
N LEU A 116 -11.20 -7.68 -4.08
CA LEU A 116 -11.72 -6.54 -4.82
C LEU A 116 -13.24 -6.46 -4.73
N LEU A 117 -13.93 -7.59 -4.89
CA LEU A 117 -15.38 -7.66 -4.71
C LEU A 117 -15.82 -7.12 -3.34
N LYS A 118 -15.08 -7.42 -2.26
CA LYS A 118 -15.39 -6.91 -0.92
C LYS A 118 -15.18 -5.40 -0.80
N ILE A 119 -14.12 -4.88 -1.42
CA ILE A 119 -13.83 -3.45 -1.45
C ILE A 119 -14.93 -2.72 -2.23
N GLU A 120 -15.30 -3.22 -3.41
CA GLU A 120 -16.37 -2.66 -4.23
C GLU A 120 -17.71 -2.69 -3.52
N GLN A 121 -18.09 -3.82 -2.91
CA GLN A 121 -19.31 -3.93 -2.11
C GLN A 121 -19.32 -2.92 -0.95
N TYR A 122 -18.18 -2.76 -0.25
CA TYR A 122 -18.07 -1.76 0.79
C TYR A 122 -18.30 -0.35 0.24
N ILE A 123 -17.71 -0.02 -0.91
CA ILE A 123 -17.88 1.29 -1.54
C ILE A 123 -19.36 1.49 -1.94
N ARG A 124 -19.97 0.53 -2.63
CA ARG A 124 -21.38 0.58 -3.05
C ARG A 124 -22.34 0.79 -1.87
N ASN A 125 -22.06 0.14 -0.74
CA ASN A 125 -22.93 0.20 0.44
C ASN A 125 -22.78 1.50 1.26
N ASN A 126 -21.64 2.20 1.15
CA ASN A 126 -21.32 3.32 2.04
C ASN A 126 -21.24 4.68 1.32
N TYR A 127 -21.34 4.72 0.00
CA TYR A 127 -21.24 5.95 -0.80
C TYR A 127 -22.35 6.05 -1.83
N SER A 128 -23.05 7.19 -1.82
CA SER A 128 -24.13 7.47 -2.79
C SER A 128 -23.63 7.64 -4.23
N ASP A 129 -22.36 7.97 -4.42
CA ASP A 129 -21.70 8.14 -5.73
C ASP A 129 -20.71 6.99 -6.00
N SER A 130 -21.12 5.76 -5.68
CA SER A 130 -20.25 4.58 -5.74
C SER A 130 -19.71 4.31 -7.14
N GLU A 131 -20.52 4.50 -8.18
CA GLU A 131 -20.09 4.25 -9.57
C GLU A 131 -18.97 5.21 -9.98
N SER A 132 -19.12 6.51 -9.73
CA SER A 132 -18.04 7.46 -10.08
C SER A 132 -16.75 7.17 -9.30
N ILE A 133 -16.86 6.69 -8.06
CA ILE A 133 -15.69 6.28 -7.28
C ILE A 133 -15.03 5.06 -7.92
N ILE A 134 -15.80 4.04 -8.28
CA ILE A 134 -15.30 2.81 -8.90
C ILE A 134 -14.65 3.13 -10.25
N ASP A 135 -15.33 3.88 -11.14
CA ASP A 135 -14.78 4.28 -12.44
C ASP A 135 -13.45 5.05 -12.31
N ARG A 136 -13.31 5.88 -11.27
CA ARG A 136 -12.06 6.60 -10.99
C ARG A 136 -10.98 5.68 -10.44
N LEU A 137 -11.37 4.68 -9.66
CA LEU A 137 -10.45 3.65 -9.16
C LEU A 137 -9.99 2.73 -10.29
N GLU A 138 -10.79 2.48 -11.34
CA GLU A 138 -10.34 1.69 -12.50
C GLU A 138 -9.12 2.28 -13.22
N LYS A 139 -8.84 3.58 -13.02
CA LYS A 139 -7.57 4.17 -13.43
C LYS A 139 -6.43 3.56 -12.59
N GLU A 140 -5.65 2.68 -13.20
CA GLU A 140 -4.66 1.82 -12.55
C GLU A 140 -3.78 2.52 -11.49
N ASP A 141 -3.26 3.71 -11.79
CA ASP A 141 -2.41 4.47 -10.86
C ASP A 141 -3.17 4.94 -9.60
N VAL A 142 -4.45 5.31 -9.76
CA VAL A 142 -5.32 5.71 -8.65
C VAL A 142 -5.67 4.49 -7.82
N PHE A 143 -5.90 3.33 -8.45
CA PHE A 143 -6.18 2.10 -7.72
C PHE A 143 -4.99 1.62 -6.90
N LEU A 144 -3.82 1.59 -7.52
CA LEU A 144 -2.59 1.16 -6.88
C LEU A 144 -2.34 2.03 -5.64
N GLN A 145 -2.49 3.34 -5.81
CA GLN A 145 -2.43 4.31 -4.72
C GLN A 145 -3.46 4.03 -3.63
N PHE A 146 -4.71 3.75 -3.99
CA PHE A 146 -5.79 3.47 -3.04
C PHE A 146 -5.53 2.21 -2.20
N ILE A 147 -5.04 1.16 -2.84
CA ILE A 147 -4.67 -0.10 -2.16
C ILE A 147 -3.50 0.14 -1.21
N LEU A 148 -2.48 0.90 -1.65
CA LEU A 148 -1.26 1.15 -0.88
C LEU A 148 -1.49 2.13 0.28
N ASP A 149 -2.28 3.18 0.07
CA ASP A 149 -2.56 4.20 1.07
C ASP A 149 -3.95 4.81 0.84
N SER A 150 -4.94 4.32 1.61
CA SER A 150 -6.32 4.80 1.52
C SER A 150 -6.52 6.17 2.16
N SER A 151 -5.48 6.75 2.78
CA SER A 151 -5.53 8.03 3.50
C SER A 151 -5.12 9.25 2.66
N LEU A 152 -4.79 9.04 1.38
CA LEU A 152 -4.38 10.11 0.49
C LEU A 152 -5.47 11.19 0.37
N ALA A 153 -5.08 12.46 0.53
CA ALA A 153 -5.97 13.62 0.41
C ALA A 153 -6.83 13.61 -0.87
N LYS A 154 -6.23 13.18 -1.98
CA LYS A 154 -6.88 13.08 -3.29
C LYS A 154 -8.08 12.12 -3.25
N LEU A 155 -7.99 11.02 -2.51
CA LEU A 155 -9.09 10.07 -2.34
C LEU A 155 -10.21 10.67 -1.48
N HIS A 156 -9.85 11.44 -0.45
CA HIS A 156 -10.83 12.14 0.37
C HIS A 156 -11.62 13.16 -0.46
N HIS A 157 -10.95 13.89 -1.35
CA HIS A 157 -11.60 14.83 -2.25
C HIS A 157 -12.46 14.12 -3.30
N ILE A 158 -11.95 13.03 -3.90
CA ILE A 158 -12.66 12.27 -4.93
C ILE A 158 -13.94 11.66 -4.38
N ALA A 159 -13.89 11.06 -3.20
CA ALA A 159 -14.97 10.21 -2.69
C ALA A 159 -15.70 10.81 -1.48
N LYS A 160 -15.39 12.06 -1.11
CA LYS A 160 -15.94 12.74 0.08
C LYS A 160 -15.91 11.84 1.33
N LEU A 161 -14.82 11.09 1.47
CA LEU A 161 -14.70 9.99 2.45
C LEU A 161 -14.79 10.55 3.88
N LYS A 162 -15.69 9.98 4.69
CA LYS A 162 -15.72 10.25 6.14
C LYS A 162 -14.60 9.47 6.84
N CYS A 163 -14.10 9.98 7.97
CA CYS A 163 -12.99 9.39 8.74
C CYS A 163 -13.19 7.90 9.10
N HIS A 164 -14.41 7.52 9.52
CA HIS A 164 -14.71 6.12 9.86
C HIS A 164 -14.61 5.18 8.65
N ASN A 165 -14.96 5.66 7.46
CA ASN A 165 -14.89 4.84 6.27
C ASN A 165 -13.45 4.60 5.80
N ILE A 166 -12.55 5.57 6.02
CA ILE A 166 -11.13 5.41 5.67
C ILE A 166 -10.51 4.29 6.50
N ARG A 167 -10.87 4.17 7.78
CA ARG A 167 -10.39 3.09 8.64
C ARG A 167 -10.81 1.72 8.10
N GLU A 168 -12.04 1.57 7.66
CA GLU A 168 -12.54 0.29 7.16
C GLU A 168 -11.96 -0.05 5.79
N LEU A 169 -11.83 0.93 4.89
CA LEU A 169 -11.12 0.76 3.63
C LEU A 169 -9.64 0.38 3.84
N GLU A 170 -8.97 1.00 4.81
CA GLU A 170 -7.61 0.64 5.21
C GLU A 170 -7.53 -0.78 5.79
N CYS A 171 -8.58 -1.23 6.50
CA CYS A 171 -8.70 -2.61 6.94
C CYS A 171 -8.80 -3.56 5.73
N LEU A 172 -9.74 -3.32 4.82
CA LEU A 172 -10.00 -4.15 3.64
C LEU A 172 -8.76 -4.27 2.74
N THR A 173 -8.05 -3.16 2.51
CA THR A 173 -6.83 -3.15 1.69
C THR A 173 -5.65 -3.85 2.39
N ARG A 174 -5.55 -3.81 3.73
CA ARG A 174 -4.59 -4.65 4.47
C ARG A 174 -4.89 -6.14 4.29
N PHE A 175 -6.16 -6.54 4.37
CA PHE A 175 -6.58 -7.91 4.09
C PHE A 175 -6.24 -8.33 2.66
N PHE A 176 -6.48 -7.45 1.67
CA PHE A 176 -6.11 -7.66 0.27
C PHE A 176 -4.61 -7.94 0.13
N CYS A 177 -3.75 -7.04 0.62
CA CYS A 177 -2.30 -7.17 0.53
C CYS A 177 -1.79 -8.46 1.21
N ASN A 178 -2.32 -8.78 2.39
CA ASN A 178 -1.94 -9.99 3.11
C ASN A 178 -2.41 -11.28 2.42
N GLY A 179 -3.61 -11.26 1.82
CA GLY A 179 -4.11 -12.40 1.03
C GLY A 179 -3.18 -12.72 -0.13
N LEU A 180 -2.77 -11.68 -0.88
CA LEU A 180 -1.81 -11.82 -1.98
C LEU A 180 -0.45 -12.33 -1.50
N HIS A 181 0.06 -11.77 -0.40
CA HIS A 181 1.31 -12.22 0.22
C HIS A 181 1.25 -13.70 0.60
N THR A 182 0.19 -14.12 1.30
CA THR A 182 0.01 -15.51 1.75
C THR A 182 -0.01 -16.48 0.57
N LYS A 183 -0.78 -16.15 -0.48
CA LYS A 183 -0.86 -16.97 -1.70
C LYS A 183 0.48 -17.06 -2.42
N ARG A 184 1.18 -15.94 -2.58
CA ARG A 184 2.53 -15.90 -3.18
C ARG A 184 3.50 -16.78 -2.39
N SER A 185 3.55 -16.63 -1.07
CA SER A 185 4.44 -17.43 -0.21
C SER A 185 4.15 -18.93 -0.35
N ALA A 186 2.86 -19.33 -0.37
CA ALA A 186 2.47 -20.72 -0.58
C ALA A 186 2.89 -21.26 -1.96
N LEU A 187 2.74 -20.47 -3.03
CA LEU A 187 3.15 -20.86 -4.38
C LEU A 187 4.67 -20.99 -4.51
N LEU A 188 5.44 -20.11 -3.87
CA LEU A 188 6.91 -20.16 -3.89
C LEU A 188 7.48 -21.34 -3.11
N LEU A 189 6.83 -21.74 -2.02
CA LEU A 189 7.24 -22.92 -1.24
C LEU A 189 7.08 -24.22 -2.04
N ARG A 190 6.09 -24.31 -2.94
CA ARG A 190 5.87 -25.50 -3.78
C ARG A 190 6.87 -25.65 -4.93
N LYS A 191 7.66 -24.61 -5.21
CA LYS A 191 8.68 -24.61 -6.28
C LYS A 191 10.07 -25.01 -5.78
N LYS A 192 10.24 -25.20 -4.47
CA LYS A 192 11.46 -25.70 -3.84
C LYS A 192 11.36 -27.21 -3.67
#